data_AF-A0A484I8Y2-F1
#
_entry.id   AF-A0A484I8Y2-F1
#
_cell.length_a   1.000
_cell.length_b   1.000
_cell.length_c   1.000
_cell.angle_alpha   90.00
_cell.angle_beta   90.00
_cell.angle_gamma   90.00
#
_symmetry.space_group_name_H-M   'P 1'
#
loop_
_entity.id
_entity.type
_entity.pdbx_description
1 polymer ?
#
loop_
_entity_poly.entity_id
_entity_poly.type
_entity_poly.pdbx_seq_one_letter_code
_entity_poly.pdbx_strand_id
1 'polypeptide(L)'
;MTIEVIQYNFEEHSEQFRSFFTNVMKLLIVSKLNCLETNRLSVKYFHKLVSSIEGCEVHSIRYGKPMLFTKFLGYDFNYHTVRVIIRIVENFSIEISIESIINEFVKAFDELSSQTREIKWNVTNDSRRVGTMTTLAVPKKYSMNGKKLPSLKTSEDGDTDYEEVITFGLLDSFIDSLYMLMKLSRLDKNSLLGKSVEIKDVSLTRKILNIEIIIDDETVILDLNTKSRNKVAVSLDNNAKNGEAIKNLMLQNYNR
;
A
#
# COMPACT_ATOMS: atom_id res chain seq x y z
N MET A 1 15.50 6.41 -21.66
CA MET A 1 14.33 5.55 -21.43
C MET A 1 14.80 4.14 -21.66
N THR A 2 14.72 3.32 -20.62
CA THR A 2 15.25 1.96 -20.59
C THR A 2 14.09 1.03 -20.30
N ILE A 3 13.95 -0.02 -21.11
CA ILE A 3 12.94 -1.05 -20.94
C ILE A 3 13.69 -2.35 -20.70
N GLU A 4 13.47 -2.95 -19.54
CA GLU A 4 14.01 -4.26 -19.19
C GLU A 4 12.86 -5.20 -18.85
N VAL A 5 12.99 -6.46 -19.25
CA VAL A 5 12.05 -7.53 -18.91
C VAL A 5 12.84 -8.57 -18.15
N ILE A 6 12.47 -8.77 -16.89
CA ILE A 6 13.14 -9.70 -15.99
C ILE A 6 12.17 -10.83 -15.70
N GLN A 7 12.64 -12.07 -15.86
CA GLN A 7 11.89 -13.26 -15.54
C GLN A 7 12.49 -13.92 -14.31
N TYR A 8 11.68 -14.08 -13.26
CA TYR A 8 12.05 -14.81 -12.07
C TYR A 8 11.30 -16.14 -12.04
N ASN A 9 12.02 -17.24 -11.90
CA ASN A 9 11.49 -18.58 -11.74
C ASN A 9 11.80 -19.09 -10.32
N PHE A 10 10.75 -19.45 -9.58
CA PHE A 10 10.80 -19.95 -8.21
C PHE A 10 10.39 -21.42 -8.10
N GLU A 11 10.45 -22.22 -9.17
CA GLU A 11 10.08 -23.64 -9.12
C GLU A 11 10.85 -24.43 -8.04
N GLU A 12 12.15 -24.18 -7.89
CA GLU A 12 13.00 -24.83 -6.88
C GLU A 12 12.76 -24.28 -5.45
N HIS A 13 12.17 -23.08 -5.34
CA HIS A 13 11.98 -22.34 -4.09
C HIS A 13 10.59 -21.71 -4.01
N SER A 14 9.57 -22.52 -4.26
CA SER A 14 8.16 -22.07 -4.40
C SER A 14 7.63 -21.33 -3.17
N GLU A 15 8.18 -21.62 -1.99
CA GLU A 15 7.86 -20.96 -0.73
C GLU A 15 8.22 -19.46 -0.72
N GLN A 16 9.18 -19.05 -1.54
CA GLN A 16 9.64 -17.66 -1.61
C GLN A 16 8.78 -16.80 -2.55
N PHE A 17 8.05 -17.43 -3.48
CA PHE A 17 7.30 -16.74 -4.53
C PHE A 17 6.29 -15.73 -3.98
N ARG A 18 5.53 -16.10 -2.94
CA ARG A 18 4.55 -15.20 -2.33
C ARG A 18 5.22 -14.01 -1.65
N SER A 19 6.31 -14.25 -0.92
CA SER A 19 7.06 -13.17 -0.24
C SER A 19 7.64 -12.19 -1.26
N PHE A 20 8.23 -12.71 -2.33
CA PHE A 20 8.73 -11.90 -3.45
C PHE A 20 7.61 -11.07 -4.09
N PHE A 21 6.49 -11.69 -4.45
CA PHE A 21 5.33 -10.99 -5.01
C PHE A 21 4.86 -9.85 -4.09
N THR A 22 4.69 -10.13 -2.80
CA THR A 22 4.25 -9.12 -1.82
C THR A 22 5.23 -7.95 -1.75
N ASN A 23 6.54 -8.21 -1.70
CA ASN A 23 7.55 -7.17 -1.63
C ASN A 23 7.56 -6.28 -2.87
N VAL A 24 7.49 -6.90 -4.06
CA VAL A 24 7.38 -6.16 -5.32
C VAL A 24 6.13 -5.28 -5.32
N MET A 25 4.97 -5.82 -4.93
CA MET A 25 3.73 -5.05 -4.92
C MET A 25 3.75 -3.88 -3.94
N LYS A 26 4.35 -4.05 -2.76
CA LYS A 26 4.57 -2.96 -1.80
C LYS A 26 5.46 -1.87 -2.41
N LEU A 27 6.55 -2.25 -3.09
CA LEU A 27 7.44 -1.31 -3.77
C LEU A 27 6.69 -0.52 -4.85
N LEU A 28 5.85 -1.20 -5.64
CA LEU A 28 5.02 -0.54 -6.64
C LEU A 28 4.06 0.48 -6.03
N ILE A 29 3.34 0.10 -4.97
CA ILE A 29 2.41 0.99 -4.28
C ILE A 29 3.15 2.22 -3.75
N VAL A 30 4.28 2.04 -3.06
CA VAL A 30 5.11 3.14 -2.52
C VAL A 30 5.61 4.05 -3.63
N SER A 31 6.08 3.49 -4.74
CA SER A 31 6.57 4.27 -5.89
C SER A 31 5.51 5.11 -6.58
N LYS A 32 4.22 4.78 -6.39
CA LYS A 32 3.08 5.50 -6.98
C LYS A 32 2.32 6.35 -5.97
N LEU A 33 2.65 6.24 -4.68
CA LEU A 33 1.92 6.90 -3.60
C LEU A 33 2.14 8.41 -3.60
N ASN A 34 1.04 9.16 -3.71
CA ASN A 34 1.06 10.61 -3.87
C ASN A 34 -0.17 11.32 -3.27
N CYS A 35 -0.10 12.65 -3.17
CA CYS A 35 -1.22 13.48 -2.73
C CYS A 35 -1.15 14.89 -3.33
N LEU A 36 -2.28 15.42 -3.81
CA LEU A 36 -2.39 16.83 -4.17
C LEU A 36 -2.34 17.72 -2.92
N GLU A 37 -1.55 18.80 -2.92
CA GLU A 37 -1.47 19.74 -1.79
C GLU A 37 -2.69 20.68 -1.65
N THR A 38 -3.82 20.33 -2.27
CA THR A 38 -5.03 21.17 -2.29
C THR A 38 -5.89 21.01 -1.02
N ASN A 39 -5.72 19.92 -0.27
CA ASN A 39 -6.54 19.60 0.89
C ASN A 39 -5.66 19.31 2.12
N ARG A 40 -5.70 20.20 3.12
CA ARG A 40 -4.87 20.11 4.34
C ARG A 40 -5.06 18.81 5.13
N LEU A 41 -6.28 18.26 5.18
CA LEU A 41 -6.53 17.00 5.88
C LEU A 41 -5.90 15.81 5.15
N SER A 42 -5.94 15.83 3.82
CA SER A 42 -5.30 14.81 2.98
C SER A 42 -3.79 14.90 3.09
N VAL A 43 -3.22 16.11 3.07
CA VAL A 43 -1.79 16.35 3.31
C VAL A 43 -1.35 15.82 4.67
N LYS A 44 -2.05 16.16 5.76
CA LYS A 44 -1.73 15.64 7.12
C LYS A 44 -1.77 14.11 7.13
N TYR A 45 -2.78 13.51 6.51
CA TYR A 45 -2.93 12.06 6.46
C TYR A 45 -1.86 11.38 5.59
N PHE A 46 -1.49 12.00 4.45
CA PHE A 46 -0.41 11.55 3.58
C PHE A 46 0.92 11.51 4.31
N HIS A 47 1.30 12.61 4.98
CA HIS A 47 2.51 12.65 5.80
C HIS A 47 2.53 11.53 6.83
N LYS A 48 1.38 11.25 7.44
CA LYS A 48 1.25 10.20 8.42
C LYS A 48 1.48 8.81 7.82
N LEU A 49 0.76 8.50 6.74
CA LEU A 49 0.93 7.24 6.00
C LEU A 49 2.39 7.03 5.61
N VAL A 50 3.02 8.02 4.95
CA VAL A 50 4.41 7.90 4.50
C VAL A 50 5.38 7.74 5.66
N SER A 51 5.18 8.46 6.77
CA SER A 51 6.03 8.34 7.97
C SER A 51 5.92 6.98 8.69
N SER A 52 4.86 6.24 8.41
CA SER A 52 4.61 4.89 8.93
C SER A 52 5.15 3.79 8.00
N ILE A 53 5.89 4.14 6.94
CA ILE A 53 6.57 3.21 6.05
C ILE A 53 8.08 3.35 6.24
N GLU A 54 8.76 2.26 6.58
CA GLU A 54 10.20 2.26 6.80
C GLU A 54 10.96 2.71 5.54
N GLY A 55 11.93 3.61 5.70
CA GLY A 55 12.74 4.12 4.59
C GLY A 55 12.03 5.11 3.65
N CYS A 56 10.80 5.54 3.98
CA CYS A 56 10.06 6.51 3.20
C CYS A 56 10.12 7.94 3.76
N GLU A 57 10.17 8.91 2.85
CA GLU A 57 10.10 10.34 3.14
C GLU A 57 9.09 11.02 2.22
N VAL A 58 8.53 12.15 2.66
CA VAL A 58 7.67 12.98 1.81
C VAL A 58 8.52 14.01 1.10
N HIS A 59 8.34 14.16 -0.21
CA HIS A 59 8.91 15.25 -0.97
C HIS A 59 7.82 15.96 -1.80
N SER A 60 7.97 17.27 -1.97
CA SER A 60 7.02 18.11 -2.73
C SER A 60 7.61 18.44 -4.09
N ILE A 61 6.82 18.26 -5.14
CA ILE A 61 7.15 18.62 -6.51
C ILE A 61 6.15 19.67 -7.00
N ARG A 62 6.66 20.70 -7.67
CA ARG A 62 5.86 21.78 -8.26
C ARG A 62 5.95 21.79 -9.78
N TYR A 63 5.11 20.99 -10.43
CA TYR A 63 4.79 21.13 -11.86
C TYR A 63 3.31 21.49 -12.00
N GLY A 64 3.01 22.78 -12.05
CA GLY A 64 1.63 23.27 -11.96
C GLY A 64 1.12 23.30 -10.52
N LYS A 65 0.17 22.43 -10.16
CA LYS A 65 -0.32 22.34 -8.77
C LYS A 65 0.72 21.59 -7.92
N PRO A 66 1.04 22.06 -6.70
CA PRO A 66 1.96 21.33 -5.83
C PRO A 66 1.42 19.94 -5.48
N MET A 67 2.29 18.94 -5.60
CA MET A 67 2.00 17.53 -5.33
C MET A 67 3.05 16.96 -4.40
N LEU A 68 2.59 16.15 -3.45
CA LEU A 68 3.45 15.36 -2.58
C LEU A 68 3.62 13.97 -3.18
N PHE A 69 4.86 13.49 -3.12
CA PHE A 69 5.25 12.16 -3.54
C PHE A 69 6.04 11.48 -2.42
N THR A 70 6.15 10.17 -2.55
CA THR A 70 6.97 9.34 -1.66
C THR A 70 8.38 9.23 -2.24
N LYS A 71 9.39 9.50 -1.41
CA LYS A 71 10.79 9.17 -1.66
C LYS A 71 11.09 7.90 -0.87
N PHE A 72 11.66 6.88 -1.50
CA PHE A 72 12.00 5.62 -0.81
C PHE A 72 13.50 5.37 -0.92
N LEU A 73 14.18 5.24 0.22
CA LEU A 73 15.63 5.02 0.32
C LEU A 73 16.47 5.97 -0.56
N GLY A 74 16.07 7.23 -0.63
CA GLY A 74 16.80 8.23 -1.42
C GLY A 74 16.30 8.41 -2.87
N TYR A 75 15.47 7.49 -3.38
CA TYR A 75 14.93 7.55 -4.73
C TYR A 75 13.62 8.32 -4.78
N ASP A 76 13.57 9.35 -5.64
CA ASP A 76 12.39 10.18 -5.85
C ASP A 76 11.53 9.61 -6.98
N PHE A 77 10.30 9.24 -6.66
CA PHE A 77 9.34 8.72 -7.62
C PHE A 77 8.34 9.78 -8.06
N ASN A 78 8.03 9.80 -9.35
CA ASN A 78 6.83 10.44 -9.88
C ASN A 78 6.15 9.51 -10.90
N TYR A 79 4.93 9.84 -11.33
CA TYR A 79 4.11 8.98 -12.19
C TYR A 79 4.77 8.61 -13.52
N HIS A 80 5.61 9.51 -14.04
CA HIS A 80 6.26 9.39 -15.34
C HIS A 80 7.65 8.76 -15.24
N THR A 81 8.16 8.59 -14.02
CA THR A 81 9.53 8.14 -13.83
C THR A 81 9.68 6.66 -14.14
N VAL A 82 8.71 5.88 -13.69
CA VAL A 82 8.79 4.42 -13.63
C VAL A 82 7.44 3.83 -13.98
N ARG A 83 7.44 2.84 -14.86
CA ARG A 83 6.32 1.99 -15.17
C ARG A 83 6.74 0.55 -14.94
N VAL A 84 5.95 -0.21 -14.19
CA VAL A 84 6.21 -1.62 -13.92
C VAL A 84 4.95 -2.43 -14.22
N ILE A 85 5.11 -3.42 -15.08
CA ILE A 85 4.07 -4.36 -15.46
C ILE A 85 4.48 -5.74 -14.95
N ILE A 86 3.56 -6.41 -14.28
CA ILE A 86 3.77 -7.75 -13.74
C ILE A 86 2.86 -8.73 -14.46
N ARG A 87 3.39 -9.90 -14.78
CA ARG A 87 2.64 -11.02 -15.34
C ARG A 87 3.11 -12.33 -14.72
N ILE A 88 2.20 -13.06 -14.06
CA ILE A 88 2.47 -14.44 -13.68
C ILE A 88 2.25 -15.32 -14.90
N VAL A 89 3.32 -15.94 -15.40
CA VAL A 89 3.28 -16.76 -16.64
C VAL A 89 2.92 -18.22 -16.33
N GLU A 90 3.42 -18.74 -15.21
CA GLU A 90 3.22 -20.09 -14.71
C GLU A 90 3.14 -20.08 -13.18
N ASN A 91 2.94 -21.23 -12.54
CA ASN A 91 2.66 -21.32 -11.10
C ASN A 91 3.65 -20.56 -10.21
N PHE A 92 4.94 -20.58 -10.53
CA PHE A 92 5.97 -19.92 -9.72
C PHE A 92 6.90 -19.06 -10.57
N SER A 93 6.41 -18.62 -11.73
CA SER A 93 7.17 -17.83 -12.69
C SER A 93 6.48 -16.49 -12.91
N ILE A 94 7.23 -15.42 -12.68
CA ILE A 94 6.76 -14.05 -12.77
C ILE A 94 7.68 -13.26 -13.70
N GLU A 95 7.07 -12.55 -14.64
CA GLU A 95 7.72 -11.62 -15.52
C GLU A 95 7.44 -10.20 -15.02
N ILE A 96 8.49 -9.39 -14.92
CA ILE A 96 8.41 -7.99 -14.54
C ILE A 96 9.02 -7.17 -15.68
N SER A 97 8.20 -6.37 -16.34
CA SER A 97 8.65 -5.38 -17.32
C SER A 97 8.77 -4.02 -16.64
N ILE A 98 9.97 -3.44 -16.67
CA ILE A 98 10.28 -2.15 -16.06
C ILE A 98 10.66 -1.19 -17.17
N GLU A 99 9.90 -0.10 -17.27
CA GLU A 99 10.18 1.02 -18.15
C GLU A 99 10.49 2.24 -17.27
N SER A 100 11.71 2.79 -17.40
CA SER A 100 12.15 3.91 -16.58
C SER A 100 12.93 4.94 -17.38
N ILE A 101 12.72 6.21 -17.05
CA ILE A 101 13.59 7.31 -17.53
C ILE A 101 14.86 7.47 -16.67
N ILE A 102 14.86 6.90 -15.45
CA ILE A 102 16.03 6.82 -14.56
C ILE A 102 16.71 5.48 -14.81
N ASN A 103 17.92 5.49 -15.36
CA ASN A 103 18.66 4.28 -15.69
C ASN A 103 19.06 3.49 -14.44
N GLU A 104 19.41 4.19 -13.37
CA GLU A 104 19.81 3.62 -12.09
C GLU A 104 18.62 2.94 -11.38
N PHE A 105 17.38 3.34 -11.72
CA PHE A 105 16.20 2.79 -11.10
C PHE A 105 16.01 1.31 -11.41
N VAL A 106 16.32 0.85 -12.62
CA VAL A 106 16.13 -0.57 -12.95
C VAL A 106 17.04 -1.46 -12.09
N LYS A 107 18.30 -1.04 -11.91
CA LYS A 107 19.24 -1.69 -10.99
C LYS A 107 18.80 -1.61 -9.54
N ALA A 108 18.34 -0.44 -9.11
CA ALA A 108 17.83 -0.26 -7.75
C ALA A 108 16.56 -1.09 -7.50
N PHE A 109 15.67 -1.22 -8.47
CA PHE A 109 14.47 -2.04 -8.38
C PHE A 109 14.83 -3.52 -8.31
N ASP A 110 15.74 -4.00 -9.17
CA ASP A 110 16.22 -5.37 -9.11
C ASP A 110 16.92 -5.64 -7.77
N GLU A 111 17.75 -4.72 -7.27
CA GLU A 111 18.36 -4.82 -5.94
C GLU A 111 17.30 -4.84 -4.82
N LEU A 112 16.32 -3.95 -4.84
CA LEU A 112 15.28 -3.85 -3.80
C LEU A 112 14.29 -5.02 -3.84
N SER A 113 14.02 -5.58 -5.03
CA SER A 113 13.14 -6.74 -5.19
C SER A 113 13.85 -8.06 -4.90
N SER A 114 15.16 -8.15 -5.16
CA SER A 114 15.99 -9.31 -4.84
C SER A 114 16.46 -9.33 -3.38
N GLN A 115 16.63 -8.17 -2.75
CA GLN A 115 16.90 -8.08 -1.32
C GLN A 115 15.67 -8.61 -0.57
N THR A 116 15.86 -9.66 0.21
CA THR A 116 14.86 -10.21 1.15
C THR A 116 14.43 -9.24 2.25
N ARG A 117 14.80 -7.96 2.16
CA ARG A 117 14.38 -6.90 3.08
C ARG A 117 12.93 -6.54 2.77
N GLU A 118 12.05 -7.17 3.53
CA GLU A 118 10.61 -6.87 3.50
C GLU A 118 10.36 -5.38 3.71
N ILE A 119 9.54 -4.78 2.83
CA ILE A 119 9.05 -3.42 3.05
C ILE A 119 8.06 -3.46 4.22
N LYS A 120 8.45 -2.84 5.33
CA LYS A 120 7.62 -2.72 6.52
C LYS A 120 6.83 -1.43 6.46
N TRP A 121 5.51 -1.58 6.39
CA TRP A 121 4.57 -0.49 6.60
C TRP A 121 3.81 -0.66 7.91
N ASN A 122 3.18 0.41 8.37
CA ASN A 122 2.58 0.52 9.70
C ASN A 122 3.60 0.45 10.85
N VAL A 123 4.80 0.96 10.63
CA VAL A 123 5.80 1.08 11.70
C VAL A 123 5.35 2.21 12.63
N THR A 124 4.83 1.84 13.80
CA THR A 124 4.58 2.84 14.85
C THR A 124 5.92 3.45 15.24
N ASN A 125 6.08 4.75 15.01
CA ASN A 125 7.21 5.53 15.54
C ASN A 125 7.10 5.60 17.07
N ASP A 126 7.39 4.49 17.74
CA ASP A 126 7.34 4.37 19.20
C ASP A 126 8.62 4.97 19.80
N SER A 127 8.81 6.27 19.57
CA SER A 127 9.85 7.09 20.21
C SER A 127 9.33 7.78 21.48
N ARG A 128 8.16 7.38 22.01
CA ARG A 128 7.56 7.93 23.23
C ARG A 128 7.26 6.87 24.28
N ARG A 129 8.25 6.04 24.66
CA ARG A 129 8.20 5.29 25.93
C ARG A 129 9.54 4.75 26.42
N VAL A 130 10.64 5.50 26.27
CA VAL A 130 11.80 5.32 27.15
C VAL A 130 11.74 6.42 28.21
N GLY A 131 10.88 6.19 29.18
CA GLY A 131 10.77 6.96 30.42
C GLY A 131 10.94 6.01 31.58
N THR A 132 12.19 5.80 31.98
CA THR A 132 12.61 5.12 33.20
C THR A 132 11.78 5.61 34.40
N MET A 133 11.05 4.71 35.05
CA MET A 133 10.77 4.82 36.49
C MET A 133 10.78 3.44 37.14
N THR A 134 11.97 3.13 37.65
CA THR A 134 12.27 2.50 38.93
C THR A 134 11.08 2.05 39.80
N THR A 135 11.16 0.78 40.18
CA THR A 135 10.46 0.10 41.27
C THR A 135 10.54 0.86 42.61
N LEU A 136 9.38 1.12 43.24
CA LEU A 136 9.24 1.21 44.70
C LEU A 136 7.87 0.62 45.11
N ALA A 137 7.88 -0.18 46.18
CA ALA A 137 6.79 -1.04 46.64
C ALA A 137 5.88 -0.36 47.69
N VAL A 138 4.54 -0.55 47.55
CA VAL A 138 3.49 -1.01 48.53
C VAL A 138 3.27 -0.19 49.85
N PRO A 139 2.08 -0.09 50.56
CA PRO A 139 0.73 -0.71 50.40
C PRO A 139 -0.55 0.19 50.61
N LYS A 140 -1.70 -0.36 50.15
CA LYS A 140 -3.12 -0.41 50.68
C LYS A 140 -3.89 0.79 51.33
N LYS A 141 -5.18 0.85 50.92
CA LYS A 141 -6.46 1.34 51.53
C LYS A 141 -6.82 2.85 51.39
N TYR A 142 -7.93 3.15 50.70
CA TYR A 142 -9.27 3.47 51.27
C TYR A 142 -10.33 3.73 50.16
N SER A 143 -11.59 3.82 50.59
CA SER A 143 -12.86 3.56 49.90
C SER A 143 -13.58 4.83 49.36
N MET A 144 -14.47 4.61 48.38
CA MET A 144 -15.69 5.34 47.95
C MET A 144 -15.80 6.89 48.05
N ASN A 145 -16.06 7.56 46.92
CA ASN A 145 -17.39 8.09 46.48
C ASN A 145 -17.28 9.20 45.43
N GLY A 146 -18.28 9.28 44.52
CA GLY A 146 -18.66 10.53 43.84
C GLY A 146 -18.39 10.62 42.35
N LYS A 147 -19.27 10.02 41.53
CA LYS A 147 -19.34 10.25 40.07
C LYS A 147 -19.67 11.72 39.76
N LYS A 148 -18.78 12.41 39.03
CA LYS A 148 -19.13 13.38 37.99
C LYS A 148 -18.18 13.19 36.83
N LEU A 149 -18.74 12.67 35.73
CA LEU A 149 -18.07 12.49 34.45
C LEU A 149 -17.76 13.88 33.85
N PRO A 150 -16.49 14.27 33.61
CA PRO A 150 -16.22 15.40 32.75
C PRO A 150 -16.39 14.91 31.31
N SER A 151 -17.25 15.61 30.59
CA SER A 151 -17.48 15.51 29.14
C SER A 151 -16.22 15.11 28.37
N LEU A 152 -16.32 13.98 27.67
CA LEU A 152 -15.34 13.49 26.70
C LEU A 152 -15.18 14.56 25.61
N LYS A 153 -14.10 15.34 25.69
CA LYS A 153 -13.64 16.12 24.56
C LYS A 153 -13.15 15.11 23.54
N THR A 154 -13.91 14.92 22.46
CA THR A 154 -13.49 14.22 21.26
C THR A 154 -12.32 14.99 20.65
N SER A 155 -11.10 14.58 20.98
CA SER A 155 -9.89 15.02 20.31
C SER A 155 -9.83 14.32 18.95
N GLU A 156 -9.97 15.09 17.87
CA GLU A 156 -9.88 14.63 16.47
C GLU A 156 -8.57 13.90 16.12
N ASP A 157 -7.54 13.97 16.98
CA ASP A 157 -6.27 13.27 16.76
C ASP A 157 -6.37 11.74 16.99
N GLY A 158 -7.30 11.27 17.83
CA GLY A 158 -7.40 9.83 18.16
C GLY A 158 -7.96 8.96 17.03
N ASP A 159 -8.84 9.51 16.18
CA ASP A 159 -9.44 8.75 15.07
C ASP A 159 -8.41 8.53 13.93
N THR A 160 -7.49 9.46 13.72
CA THR A 160 -6.45 9.35 12.69
C THR A 160 -5.39 8.27 12.97
N ASP A 161 -5.22 7.87 14.23
CA ASP A 161 -4.29 6.81 14.66
C ASP A 161 -4.75 5.42 14.23
N TYR A 162 -6.04 5.22 14.01
CA TYR A 162 -6.56 3.96 13.53
C TYR A 162 -6.75 3.92 12.01
N GLU A 163 -6.97 5.08 11.38
CA GLU A 163 -7.20 5.15 9.93
C GLU A 163 -5.99 4.68 9.10
N GLU A 164 -4.75 4.94 9.53
CA GLU A 164 -3.55 4.44 8.82
C GLU A 164 -3.43 2.92 8.89
N VAL A 165 -3.71 2.35 10.06
CA VAL A 165 -3.70 0.90 10.29
C VAL A 165 -4.73 0.21 9.40
N ILE A 166 -5.93 0.79 9.31
CA ILE A 166 -6.98 0.30 8.39
C ILE A 166 -6.48 0.37 6.94
N THR A 167 -5.88 1.49 6.52
CA THR A 167 -5.39 1.64 5.15
C THR A 167 -4.31 0.62 4.81
N PHE A 168 -3.33 0.39 5.68
CA PHE A 168 -2.31 -0.63 5.45
C PHE A 168 -2.91 -2.04 5.40
N GLY A 169 -3.85 -2.37 6.28
CA GLY A 169 -4.55 -3.65 6.21
C GLY A 169 -5.37 -3.82 4.92
N LEU A 170 -5.96 -2.75 4.39
CA LEU A 170 -6.64 -2.79 3.09
C LEU A 170 -5.65 -2.96 1.93
N LEU A 171 -4.47 -2.34 2.01
CA LEU A 171 -3.41 -2.50 1.01
C LEU A 171 -2.81 -3.92 1.05
N ASP A 172 -2.60 -4.51 2.21
CA ASP A 172 -2.20 -5.92 2.34
C ASP A 172 -3.26 -6.84 1.72
N SER A 173 -4.54 -6.58 2.02
CA SER A 173 -5.66 -7.33 1.44
C SER A 173 -5.77 -7.16 -0.08
N PHE A 174 -5.44 -5.98 -0.61
CA PHE A 174 -5.35 -5.73 -2.05
C PHE A 174 -4.26 -6.58 -2.71
N ILE A 175 -3.06 -6.60 -2.13
CA ILE A 175 -1.93 -7.41 -2.62
C ILE A 175 -2.31 -8.90 -2.61
N ASP A 176 -2.88 -9.39 -1.51
CA ASP A 176 -3.31 -10.78 -1.38
C ASP A 176 -4.40 -11.13 -2.41
N SER A 177 -5.32 -10.21 -2.69
CA SER A 177 -6.38 -10.43 -3.67
C SER A 177 -5.80 -10.57 -5.08
N LEU A 178 -4.86 -9.70 -5.47
CA LEU A 178 -4.17 -9.81 -6.75
C LEU A 178 -3.37 -11.11 -6.84
N TYR A 179 -2.60 -11.45 -5.80
CA TYR A 179 -1.85 -12.70 -5.74
C TYR A 179 -2.77 -13.91 -6.00
N MET A 180 -3.90 -13.98 -5.30
CA MET A 180 -4.86 -15.07 -5.44
C MET A 180 -5.44 -15.13 -6.85
N LEU A 181 -5.90 -14.00 -7.39
CA LEU A 181 -6.49 -13.94 -8.74
C LEU A 181 -5.49 -14.29 -9.84
N MET A 182 -4.23 -13.84 -9.71
CA MET A 182 -3.17 -14.15 -10.67
C MET A 182 -2.67 -15.60 -10.59
N LYS A 183 -3.06 -16.33 -9.54
CA LYS A 183 -2.77 -17.75 -9.33
C LYS A 183 -3.96 -18.67 -9.62
N LEU A 184 -5.14 -18.12 -9.93
CA LEU A 184 -6.29 -18.91 -10.34
C LEU A 184 -6.03 -19.62 -11.67
N SER A 185 -6.61 -20.80 -11.83
CA SER A 185 -6.62 -21.52 -13.10
C SER A 185 -7.12 -20.61 -14.23
N ARG A 186 -6.54 -20.74 -15.44
CA ARG A 186 -6.98 -20.00 -16.64
C ARG A 186 -8.44 -20.28 -17.01
N LEU A 187 -9.03 -21.35 -16.48
CA LEU A 187 -10.44 -21.69 -16.68
C LEU A 187 -11.38 -20.87 -15.76
N ASP A 188 -10.85 -20.23 -14.71
CA ASP A 188 -11.64 -19.37 -13.85
C ASP A 188 -11.90 -18.04 -14.55
N LYS A 189 -13.17 -17.63 -14.60
CA LYS A 189 -13.61 -16.37 -15.24
C LYS A 189 -12.98 -15.12 -14.63
N ASN A 190 -12.57 -15.17 -13.37
CA ASN A 190 -11.96 -14.06 -12.65
C ASN A 190 -10.43 -14.16 -12.66
N SER A 191 -9.84 -15.17 -13.31
CA SER A 191 -8.40 -15.37 -13.30
C SER A 191 -7.67 -14.19 -13.95
N LEU A 192 -6.58 -13.77 -13.29
CA LEU A 192 -5.60 -12.83 -13.80
C LEU A 192 -4.29 -13.54 -14.20
N LEU A 193 -4.26 -14.87 -14.20
CA LEU A 193 -3.09 -15.64 -14.61
C LEU A 193 -2.79 -15.39 -16.10
N GLY A 194 -1.54 -15.01 -16.39
CA GLY A 194 -1.09 -14.65 -17.74
C GLY A 194 -1.48 -13.24 -18.20
N LYS A 195 -2.25 -12.49 -17.40
CA LYS A 195 -2.60 -11.09 -17.71
C LYS A 195 -1.48 -10.14 -17.29
N SER A 196 -1.38 -9.03 -17.99
CA SER A 196 -0.49 -7.92 -17.66
C SER A 196 -1.17 -7.03 -16.63
N VAL A 197 -0.56 -6.85 -15.46
CA VAL A 197 -1.08 -6.03 -14.37
C VAL A 197 -0.10 -4.89 -14.07
N GLU A 198 -0.58 -3.66 -14.11
CA GLU A 198 0.18 -2.44 -13.82
C GLU A 198 -0.54 -1.62 -12.74
N ILE A 199 0.16 -1.20 -11.69
CA ILE A 199 -0.32 -0.13 -10.80
C ILE A 199 0.11 1.20 -11.40
N LYS A 200 -0.85 1.93 -11.96
CA LYS A 200 -0.59 3.18 -12.67
C LYS A 200 -0.47 4.36 -11.72
N ASP A 201 -1.37 4.45 -10.74
CA ASP A 201 -1.42 5.54 -9.76
C ASP A 201 -1.93 5.05 -8.41
N VAL A 202 -1.42 5.64 -7.33
CA VAL A 202 -1.91 5.46 -5.95
C VAL A 202 -2.05 6.83 -5.29
N SER A 203 -3.18 7.50 -5.48
CA SER A 203 -3.36 8.89 -5.07
C SER A 203 -4.29 9.04 -3.87
N LEU A 204 -3.92 9.95 -2.97
CA LEU A 204 -4.74 10.29 -1.82
C LEU A 204 -5.54 11.57 -2.09
N THR A 205 -6.86 11.45 -2.14
CA THR A 205 -7.78 12.58 -2.31
C THR A 205 -8.86 12.57 -1.23
N ARG A 206 -8.97 13.65 -0.45
CA ARG A 206 -9.97 13.79 0.64
C ARG A 206 -9.92 12.63 1.64
N LYS A 207 -8.72 12.14 1.97
CA LYS A 207 -8.45 10.95 2.81
C LYS A 207 -8.98 9.62 2.25
N ILE A 208 -9.36 9.59 0.97
CA ILE A 208 -9.66 8.35 0.24
C ILE A 208 -8.41 8.00 -0.57
N LEU A 209 -7.93 6.77 -0.44
CA LEU A 209 -6.81 6.29 -1.24
C LEU A 209 -7.35 5.64 -2.50
N ASN A 210 -7.08 6.26 -3.64
CA ASN A 210 -7.46 5.79 -4.96
C ASN A 210 -6.31 4.94 -5.53
N ILE A 211 -6.61 3.75 -6.04
CA ILE A 211 -5.65 2.86 -6.70
C ILE A 211 -6.13 2.66 -8.14
N GLU A 212 -5.36 3.17 -9.10
CA GLU A 212 -5.60 2.95 -10.53
C GLU A 212 -4.73 1.79 -11.03
N ILE A 213 -5.37 0.80 -11.61
CA ILE A 213 -4.76 -0.44 -12.10
C ILE A 213 -5.09 -0.59 -13.58
N ILE A 214 -4.14 -1.06 -14.37
CA ILE A 214 -4.39 -1.51 -15.75
C ILE A 214 -4.23 -3.03 -15.79
N ILE A 215 -5.23 -3.72 -16.32
CA ILE A 215 -5.25 -5.17 -16.52
C ILE A 215 -5.54 -5.44 -18.00
N ASP A 216 -4.55 -5.92 -18.75
CA ASP A 216 -4.64 -6.12 -20.22
C ASP A 216 -5.34 -4.93 -20.93
N ASP A 217 -4.82 -3.72 -20.70
CA ASP A 217 -5.33 -2.44 -21.23
C ASP A 217 -6.68 -1.95 -20.64
N GLU A 218 -7.30 -2.71 -19.73
CA GLU A 218 -8.50 -2.25 -19.02
C GLU A 218 -8.17 -1.53 -17.72
N THR A 219 -8.65 -0.30 -17.58
CA THR A 219 -8.52 0.48 -16.34
C THR A 219 -9.53 0.05 -15.28
N VAL A 220 -9.03 -0.18 -14.07
CA VAL A 220 -9.79 -0.40 -12.85
C VAL A 220 -9.39 0.66 -11.83
N ILE A 221 -10.36 1.28 -11.16
CA ILE A 221 -10.11 2.23 -10.06
C ILE A 221 -10.81 1.73 -8.80
N LEU A 222 -10.01 1.52 -7.75
CA LEU A 222 -10.45 1.15 -6.42
C LEU A 222 -10.30 2.33 -5.46
N ASP A 223 -11.33 2.59 -4.67
CA ASP A 223 -11.35 3.64 -3.65
C ASP A 223 -11.35 3.01 -2.27
N LEU A 224 -10.27 3.23 -1.52
CA LEU A 224 -10.16 2.82 -0.11
C LEU A 224 -10.59 3.99 0.77
N ASN A 225 -11.78 3.86 1.36
CA ASN A 225 -12.37 4.85 2.25
C ASN A 225 -12.58 4.22 3.62
N THR A 226 -11.63 4.44 4.52
CA THR A 226 -11.57 3.91 5.89
C THR A 226 -12.78 4.26 6.75
N LYS A 227 -13.48 5.36 6.43
CA LYS A 227 -14.68 5.83 7.14
C LYS A 227 -15.98 5.25 6.60
N SER A 228 -15.94 4.68 5.40
CA SER A 228 -17.12 4.07 4.80
C SER A 228 -17.37 2.67 5.38
N ARG A 229 -18.66 2.29 5.50
CA ARG A 229 -19.04 0.96 6.00
C ARG A 229 -18.44 -0.17 5.17
N ASN A 230 -18.38 0.01 3.84
CA ASN A 230 -17.90 -1.00 2.91
C ASN A 230 -16.38 -0.96 2.74
N LYS A 231 -15.69 0.07 3.25
CA LYS A 231 -14.23 0.34 3.17
C LYS A 231 -13.60 0.43 1.78
N VAL A 232 -14.09 -0.33 0.81
CA VAL A 232 -13.61 -0.43 -0.57
C VAL A 232 -14.78 -0.21 -1.51
N ALA A 233 -14.60 0.69 -2.48
CA ALA A 233 -15.52 0.88 -3.59
C ALA A 233 -14.77 0.71 -4.92
N VAL A 234 -15.50 0.32 -5.96
CA VAL A 234 -14.98 0.29 -7.33
C VAL A 234 -15.58 1.49 -8.05
N SER A 235 -14.73 2.45 -8.40
CA SER A 235 -15.16 3.71 -9.03
C SER A 235 -15.08 3.65 -10.55
N LEU A 236 -14.25 2.76 -11.08
CA LEU A 236 -14.23 2.39 -12.48
C LEU A 236 -13.95 0.89 -12.58
N ASP A 237 -14.82 0.19 -13.29
CA ASP A 237 -14.61 -1.19 -13.69
C ASP A 237 -15.14 -1.30 -15.11
N ASN A 238 -14.26 -1.62 -16.04
CA ASN A 238 -14.66 -1.91 -17.40
C ASN A 238 -15.54 -3.19 -17.43
N ASN A 239 -15.98 -3.58 -18.63
CA ASN A 239 -16.95 -4.67 -18.78
C ASN A 239 -16.47 -6.04 -18.24
N ALA A 240 -15.15 -6.25 -18.06
CA ALA A 240 -14.61 -7.51 -17.55
C ALA A 240 -14.82 -7.74 -16.04
N LYS A 241 -15.28 -6.73 -15.27
CA LYS A 241 -15.58 -6.83 -13.83
C LYS A 241 -14.39 -7.29 -12.97
N ASN A 242 -13.17 -6.97 -13.40
CA ASN A 242 -11.95 -7.32 -12.65
C ASN A 242 -11.91 -6.57 -11.31
N GLY A 243 -12.33 -5.30 -11.29
CA GLY A 243 -12.38 -4.49 -10.07
C GLY A 243 -13.31 -5.06 -9.01
N GLU A 244 -14.49 -5.52 -9.40
CA GLU A 244 -15.45 -6.13 -8.49
C GLU A 244 -14.94 -7.49 -7.96
N ALA A 245 -14.23 -8.27 -8.78
CA ALA A 245 -13.56 -9.50 -8.31
C ALA A 245 -12.48 -9.19 -7.27
N ILE A 246 -11.62 -8.20 -7.53
CA ILE A 246 -10.57 -7.75 -6.59
C ILE A 246 -11.21 -7.26 -5.30
N LYS A 247 -12.18 -6.33 -5.37
CA LYS A 247 -12.88 -5.79 -4.20
C LYS A 247 -13.51 -6.89 -3.34
N ASN A 248 -14.19 -7.86 -3.96
CA ASN A 248 -14.86 -8.93 -3.20
C ASN A 248 -13.86 -9.79 -2.43
N LEU A 249 -12.71 -10.12 -3.05
CA LEU A 249 -11.64 -10.83 -2.35
C LEU A 249 -11.00 -9.96 -1.27
N MET A 250 -10.82 -8.66 -1.51
CA MET A 250 -10.27 -7.76 -0.50
C MET A 250 -11.13 -7.73 0.76
N LEU A 251 -12.45 -7.64 0.60
CA LEU A 251 -13.37 -7.64 1.73
C LEU A 251 -13.45 -9.00 2.44
N GLN A 252 -13.25 -10.10 1.72
CA GLN A 252 -13.15 -11.42 2.33
C GLN A 252 -11.87 -11.60 3.13
N ASN A 253 -10.73 -11.19 2.57
CA ASN A 253 -9.41 -11.35 3.19
C ASN A 253 -9.22 -10.41 4.38
N TYR A 254 -9.75 -9.18 4.31
CA TYR A 254 -9.63 -8.20 5.38
C TYR A 254 -10.42 -8.56 6.66
N ASN A 255 -11.49 -9.34 6.53
CA ASN A 255 -12.36 -9.72 7.65
C ASN A 255 -12.01 -11.09 8.27
N ARG A 256 -10.93 -11.74 7.83
CA ARG A 256 -10.42 -12.98 8.42
C ARG A 256 -9.44 -12.70 9.55
#